data_AF-A0A9W4E4D9-F1
#
_entry.id   AF-A0A9W4E4D9-F1
#
_cell.length_a   1.000
_cell.length_b   1.000
_cell.length_c   1.000
_cell.angle_alpha   90.00
_cell.angle_beta   90.00
_cell.angle_gamma   90.00
#
_symmetry.space_group_name_H-M   'P 1'
#
loop_
_entity.id
_entity.type
_entity.pdbx_description
1 polymer ?
#
loop_
_entity_poly.entity_id
_entity_poly.type
_entity_poly.pdbx_seq_one_letter_code
_entity_poly.pdbx_strand_id
1 'polypeptide(L)'
;MAIRKSTMQEQVAEAIAQINPGDRPIATIHTVTGPSPWLTNAIGLLAQAFVKYYFVTVTEQAVVFHKAGRMSARPKELVVAIPRQEAAALISDVKRKPLWSSLKFQLPGEAKPTRLNVARYWRPELDQWVAAATGTPVAAS
;
A
#
# COMPACT_ATOMS: atom_id res chain seq x y z
N MET A 1 20.17 -11.93 -0.76
CA MET A 1 19.95 -11.55 0.66
C MET A 1 18.45 -11.27 0.84
N ALA A 2 17.75 -12.01 1.69
CA ALA A 2 16.33 -11.75 1.94
C ALA A 2 16.21 -10.46 2.77
N ILE A 3 15.64 -9.40 2.19
CA ILE A 3 15.35 -8.18 2.93
C ILE A 3 14.27 -8.54 3.96
N ARG A 4 14.58 -8.34 5.24
CA ARG A 4 13.62 -8.59 6.32
C ARG A 4 12.51 -7.55 6.24
N LYS A 5 11.28 -7.99 6.46
CA LYS A 5 10.09 -7.12 6.47
C LYS A 5 10.22 -5.97 7.46
N SER A 6 10.79 -6.22 8.64
CA SER A 6 11.08 -5.22 9.66
C SER A 6 11.96 -4.09 9.11
N THR A 7 13.01 -4.42 8.37
CA THR A 7 13.90 -3.44 7.73
C THR A 7 13.17 -2.56 6.72
N MET A 8 12.20 -3.11 5.98
CA MET A 8 11.37 -2.29 5.09
C MET A 8 10.48 -1.33 5.87
N GLN A 9 9.88 -1.79 6.97
CA GLN A 9 9.03 -0.97 7.82
C GLN A 9 9.83 0.14 8.51
N GLU A 10 11.04 -0.15 8.99
CA GLU A 10 11.98 0.83 9.56
C GLU A 10 12.32 1.92 8.54
N GLN A 11 12.70 1.54 7.32
CA GLN A 11 13.03 2.51 6.26
C GLN A 11 11.83 3.40 5.89
N VAL A 12 10.61 2.84 5.89
CA VAL A 12 9.39 3.61 5.62
C VAL A 12 9.08 4.55 6.79
N ALA A 13 9.27 4.10 8.03
CA ALA A 13 9.09 4.94 9.21
C ALA A 13 10.09 6.11 9.22
N GLU A 14 11.36 5.86 8.87
CA GLU A 14 12.37 6.92 8.71
C GLU A 14 11.96 7.92 7.63
N ALA A 15 11.48 7.45 6.47
CA ALA A 15 11.03 8.33 5.39
C ALA A 15 9.83 9.20 5.82
N ILE A 16 8.89 8.65 6.59
CA ILE A 16 7.76 9.42 7.14
C ILE A 16 8.25 10.44 8.16
N ALA A 17 9.16 10.07 9.06
CA ALA A 17 9.70 10.97 10.07
C ALA A 17 10.48 12.15 9.45
N GLN A 18 11.09 11.97 8.28
CA GLN A 18 11.73 13.07 7.53
C GLN A 18 10.72 14.09 6.98
N ILE A 19 9.50 13.65 6.65
CA ILE A 19 8.43 14.50 6.10
C ILE A 19 7.65 15.17 7.24
N ASN A 20 7.28 14.40 8.26
CA ASN A 20 6.56 14.87 9.44
C ASN A 20 7.09 14.15 10.69
N PRO A 21 8.07 14.76 11.41
CA PRO A 21 8.70 14.13 12.58
C PRO A 21 7.75 13.78 13.73
N GLY A 22 6.59 14.44 13.81
CA GLY A 22 5.60 14.19 14.85
C GLY A 22 4.63 13.05 14.52
N ASP A 23 4.61 12.57 13.28
CA ASP A 23 3.62 11.60 12.83
C ASP A 23 4.13 10.16 13.01
N ARG A 24 3.33 9.34 13.71
CA ARG A 24 3.72 7.99 14.09
C ARG A 24 3.06 6.94 13.19
N PRO A 25 3.85 6.09 12.51
CA PRO A 25 3.31 4.96 11.76
C PRO A 25 2.59 3.96 12.66
N ILE A 26 1.34 3.63 12.33
CA ILE A 26 0.55 2.59 13.01
C ILE A 26 0.77 1.24 12.30
N ALA A 27 0.58 1.22 10.98
CA ALA A 27 0.77 0.03 10.17
C ALA A 27 1.23 0.39 8.75
N THR A 28 2.14 -0.42 8.19
CA THR A 28 2.62 -0.28 6.82
C THR A 28 2.36 -1.57 6.05
N ILE A 29 1.81 -1.44 4.84
CA ILE A 29 1.64 -2.54 3.90
C ILE A 29 2.42 -2.30 2.62
N HIS A 30 2.89 -3.37 2.00
CA HIS A 30 3.45 -3.33 0.66
C HIS A 30 2.42 -3.81 -0.35
N THR A 31 2.23 -3.02 -1.40
CA THR A 31 1.17 -3.23 -2.39
C THR A 31 1.73 -3.28 -3.81
N VAL A 32 1.01 -3.99 -4.67
CA VAL A 32 1.30 -4.10 -6.09
C VAL A 32 0.07 -3.66 -6.89
N THR A 33 0.27 -2.72 -7.80
CA THR A 33 -0.75 -2.16 -8.70
C THR A 33 -0.28 -2.31 -10.14
N GLY A 34 -1.19 -2.66 -11.04
CA GLY A 34 -0.88 -2.78 -12.47
C GLY A 34 -1.89 -3.65 -13.22
N PRO A 35 -1.78 -3.73 -14.55
CA PRO A 35 -2.56 -4.67 -15.34
C PRO A 35 -2.39 -6.10 -14.82
N SER A 36 -3.44 -6.91 -14.92
CA SER A 36 -3.40 -8.27 -14.36
C SER A 36 -2.29 -9.09 -15.03
N PRO A 37 -1.65 -10.04 -14.31
CA PRO A 37 -0.63 -10.92 -14.89
C PRO A 37 -1.09 -11.70 -16.14
N TRP A 38 -2.41 -11.86 -16.32
CA TRP A 38 -2.98 -12.47 -17.52
C TRP A 38 -2.94 -11.55 -18.73
N LEU A 39 -3.09 -10.24 -18.52
CA LEU A 39 -2.94 -9.24 -19.59
C LEU A 39 -1.47 -9.05 -19.99
N THR A 40 -0.53 -9.25 -19.05
CA THR A 40 0.91 -9.11 -19.31
C THR A 40 1.45 -10.20 -20.24
N ASN A 41 0.85 -11.40 -20.26
CA ASN A 41 1.24 -12.47 -21.18
C ASN A 41 0.94 -12.14 -22.65
N ALA A 42 -0.01 -11.24 -22.93
CA ALA A 42 -0.38 -10.82 -24.29
C ALA A 42 0.42 -9.61 -24.80
N ILE A 43 1.03 -8.82 -23.91
CA ILE A 43 1.64 -7.50 -24.25
C ILE A 43 3.18 -7.51 -24.06
N GLY A 44 3.76 -8.63 -23.60
CA GLY A 44 5.21 -8.80 -23.48
C GLY A 44 5.87 -7.93 -22.39
N LEU A 45 7.20 -7.86 -22.41
CA LEU A 45 8.06 -7.22 -21.38
C LEU A 45 7.65 -5.76 -21.05
N LEU A 46 7.00 -5.06 -21.97
CA LEU A 46 6.51 -3.68 -21.79
C LEU A 46 5.41 -3.57 -20.72
N ALA A 47 4.60 -4.61 -20.54
CA ALA A 47 3.52 -4.59 -19.56
C ALA A 47 4.05 -4.56 -18.10
N GLN A 48 5.26 -5.08 -17.88
CA GLN A 48 5.96 -5.00 -16.58
C GLN A 48 6.31 -3.55 -16.21
N ALA A 49 6.49 -2.66 -17.20
CA ALA A 49 6.78 -1.25 -16.96
C ALA A 49 5.61 -0.53 -16.26
N PHE A 50 4.38 -1.04 -16.38
CA PHE A 50 3.18 -0.46 -15.76
C PHE A 50 2.91 -0.99 -14.34
N VAL A 51 3.67 -1.99 -13.87
CA VAL A 51 3.52 -2.47 -12.49
C VAL A 51 4.17 -1.49 -11.53
N LYS A 52 3.35 -0.85 -10.70
CA LYS A 52 3.74 0.07 -9.64
C LYS A 52 3.72 -0.67 -8.30
N TYR A 53 4.69 -0.36 -7.46
CA TYR A 53 4.78 -0.88 -6.11
C TYR A 53 4.69 0.30 -5.15
N TYR A 54 3.90 0.15 -4.09
CA TYR A 54 3.77 1.18 -3.07
C TYR A 54 3.92 0.59 -1.67
N PHE A 55 4.61 1.32 -0.80
CA PHE A 55 4.37 1.24 0.63
C PHE A 55 3.22 2.18 0.97
N VAL A 56 2.19 1.65 1.62
CA VAL A 56 1.05 2.41 2.09
C VAL A 56 1.03 2.33 3.60
N THR A 57 1.17 3.47 4.25
CA THR A 57 1.28 3.56 5.70
C THR A 57 0.12 4.35 6.24
N VAL A 58 -0.57 3.80 7.23
CA VAL A 58 -1.50 4.58 8.05
C VAL A 58 -0.74 5.05 9.28
N THR A 59 -0.78 6.35 9.51
CA THR A 59 -0.20 7.02 10.66
C THR A 59 -1.32 7.53 11.57
N GLU A 60 -0.96 8.19 12.67
CA GLU A 60 -1.95 8.82 13.54
C GLU A 60 -2.72 9.92 12.79
N GLN A 61 -2.06 10.64 11.87
CA GLN A 61 -2.63 11.81 11.20
C GLN A 61 -3.11 11.54 9.75
N ALA A 62 -2.47 10.61 9.04
CA ALA A 62 -2.64 10.47 7.59
C ALA A 62 -2.52 9.04 7.07
N VAL A 63 -2.93 8.84 5.82
CA VAL A 63 -2.56 7.71 4.98
C VAL A 63 -1.53 8.20 3.97
N VAL A 64 -0.34 7.63 4.02
CA VAL A 64 0.83 8.06 3.26
C VAL A 64 1.22 6.99 2.25
N PHE A 65 1.36 7.38 0.99
CA PHE A 65 1.80 6.52 -0.10
C PHE A 65 3.24 6.86 -0.48
N HIS A 66 4.13 5.89 -0.34
CA HIS A 66 5.49 5.93 -0.88
C HIS A 66 5.63 4.97 -2.04
N LYS A 67 6.25 5.40 -3.13
CA LYS A 67 6.64 4.50 -4.21
C LYS A 67 7.73 3.55 -3.72
N ALA A 68 7.54 2.25 -3.91
CA ALA A 68 8.52 1.24 -3.54
C ALA A 68 9.44 0.92 -4.73
N GLY A 69 10.74 0.77 -4.47
CA GLY A 69 11.71 0.35 -5.47
C GLY A 69 11.51 -1.11 -5.88
N ARG A 70 11.38 -1.39 -7.19
CA ARG A 70 11.19 -2.74 -7.75
C ARG A 70 12.23 -3.77 -7.28
N MET A 71 13.50 -3.36 -7.18
CA MET A 71 14.61 -4.25 -6.83
C MET A 71 15.10 -4.09 -5.39
N SER A 72 14.99 -2.88 -4.83
CA SER A 72 15.59 -2.56 -3.53
C SER A 72 14.62 -2.68 -2.36
N ALA A 73 13.31 -2.81 -2.62
CA ALA A 73 12.25 -2.76 -1.60
C ALA A 73 12.37 -1.56 -0.64
N ARG A 74 13.02 -0.48 -1.08
CA ARG A 74 13.15 0.78 -0.31
C ARG A 74 12.03 1.75 -0.69
N PRO A 75 11.53 2.56 0.26
CA PRO A 75 10.72 3.72 -0.07
C PRO A 75 11.54 4.68 -0.93
N LYS A 76 10.88 5.29 -1.91
CA LYS A 76 11.48 6.28 -2.81
C LYS A 76 10.79 7.62 -2.62
N GLU A 77 9.80 7.87 -3.45
CA GLU A 77 9.12 9.16 -3.58
C GLU A 77 7.80 9.11 -2.82
N LEU A 78 7.49 10.19 -2.09
CA LEU A 78 6.16 10.44 -1.56
C LEU A 78 5.22 10.72 -2.73
N VAL A 79 4.20 9.88 -2.88
CA VAL A 79 3.19 10.01 -3.94
C VAL A 79 2.07 10.92 -3.47
N VAL A 80 1.54 10.64 -2.27
CA VAL A 80 0.47 11.43 -1.66
C VAL A 80 0.43 11.16 -0.15
N ALA A 81 0.05 12.18 0.62
CA ALA A 81 -0.35 12.04 2.01
C ALA A 81 -1.77 12.61 2.15
N ILE A 82 -2.70 11.80 2.66
CA ILE A 82 -4.12 12.13 2.76
C ILE A 82 -4.51 12.10 4.23
N PRO A 83 -5.17 13.14 4.78
CA PRO A 83 -5.65 13.11 6.15
C PRO A 83 -6.46 11.85 6.44
N ARG A 84 -6.23 11.22 7.60
CA ARG A 84 -6.81 9.90 7.91
C ARG A 84 -8.35 9.91 7.85
N GLN A 85 -8.98 11.01 8.24
CA GLN A 85 -10.44 11.18 8.19
C GLN A 85 -10.96 11.15 6.74
N GLU A 86 -10.25 11.78 5.80
CA GLU A 86 -10.60 11.78 4.38
C GLU A 86 -10.29 10.43 3.74
N ALA A 87 -9.16 9.82 4.10
CA ALA A 87 -8.71 8.55 3.55
C ALA A 87 -9.71 7.41 3.78
N ALA A 88 -10.45 7.42 4.89
CA ALA A 88 -11.48 6.42 5.19
C ALA A 88 -12.54 6.31 4.08
N ALA A 89 -12.96 7.45 3.52
CA ALA A 89 -13.98 7.51 2.45
C ALA A 89 -13.43 7.09 1.07
N LEU A 90 -12.11 7.05 0.90
CA LEU A 90 -11.45 6.68 -0.35
C LEU A 90 -11.16 5.18 -0.45
N ILE A 91 -11.34 4.44 0.65
CA ILE A 91 -11.11 2.99 0.73
C ILE A 91 -12.38 2.23 0.36
N SER A 92 -12.26 1.26 -0.52
CA SER A 92 -13.38 0.39 -0.90
C SER A 92 -12.91 -1.03 -1.26
N ASP A 93 -13.85 -1.97 -1.34
CA ASP A 93 -13.65 -3.31 -1.90
C ASP A 93 -12.47 -4.10 -1.27
N VAL A 94 -12.36 -4.03 0.07
CA VAL A 94 -11.37 -4.79 0.83
C VAL A 94 -11.74 -6.27 0.82
N LYS A 95 -10.88 -7.09 0.24
CA LYS A 95 -11.07 -8.54 0.06
C LYS A 95 -9.85 -9.31 0.52
N ARG A 96 -10.02 -10.23 1.46
CA ARG A 96 -9.00 -11.23 1.77
C ARG A 96 -9.17 -12.41 0.81
N LYS A 97 -8.10 -12.79 0.11
CA LYS A 97 -8.08 -14.04 -0.69
C LYS A 97 -6.86 -14.88 -0.33
N PRO A 98 -6.86 -16.21 -0.57
CA PRO A 98 -5.87 -17.13 -0.05
C PRO A 98 -4.42 -16.70 -0.28
N LEU A 99 -4.07 -16.26 -1.49
CA LEU A 99 -2.71 -15.85 -1.88
C LEU A 99 -2.51 -14.33 -1.87
N TRP A 100 -3.50 -13.59 -2.37
CA TRP A 100 -3.45 -12.14 -2.54
C TRP A 100 -4.72 -11.50 -2.02
N SER A 101 -4.59 -10.70 -0.97
CA SER A 101 -5.64 -9.76 -0.59
C SER A 101 -5.67 -8.60 -1.59
N SER A 102 -6.78 -7.90 -1.67
CA SER A 102 -6.89 -6.70 -2.49
C SER A 102 -7.76 -5.65 -1.81
N LEU A 103 -7.46 -4.38 -2.03
CA LEU A 103 -8.37 -3.28 -1.76
C LEU A 103 -8.36 -2.29 -2.94
N LYS A 104 -9.34 -1.40 -2.97
CA LYS A 104 -9.37 -0.25 -3.87
C LYS A 104 -9.17 1.03 -3.06
N PHE A 105 -8.36 1.92 -3.59
CA PHE A 105 -8.13 3.23 -3.03
C PHE A 105 -8.31 4.30 -4.11
N GLN A 106 -9.17 5.29 -3.87
CA GLN A 106 -9.34 6.40 -4.78
C GLN A 106 -8.19 7.40 -4.59
N LEU A 107 -7.14 7.27 -5.41
CA LEU A 107 -6.02 8.22 -5.39
C LEU A 107 -6.47 9.58 -5.98
N PRO A 108 -6.03 10.71 -5.41
CA PRO A 108 -6.23 12.02 -6.02
C PRO A 108 -5.64 12.07 -7.42
N GLY A 109 -6.40 12.62 -8.38
CA GLY A 109 -5.98 12.73 -9.78
C GLY A 109 -6.22 11.49 -10.65
N GLU A 110 -6.57 10.34 -10.07
CA GLU A 110 -6.95 9.14 -10.84
C GLU A 110 -8.46 9.11 -11.11
N ALA A 111 -8.87 8.87 -12.34
CA ALA A 111 -10.30 8.86 -12.71
C ALA A 111 -11.08 7.67 -12.13
N LYS A 112 -10.38 6.60 -11.71
CA LYS A 112 -10.98 5.38 -11.16
C LYS A 112 -10.21 4.93 -9.91
N PRO A 113 -10.86 4.21 -8.98
CA PRO A 113 -10.18 3.66 -7.82
C PRO A 113 -9.03 2.74 -8.23
N THR A 114 -7.86 3.00 -7.65
CA THR A 114 -6.65 2.21 -7.86
C THR A 114 -6.73 0.92 -7.06
N ARG A 115 -6.60 -0.22 -7.74
CA ARG A 115 -6.54 -1.53 -7.07
C ARG A 115 -5.13 -1.78 -6.52
N LEU A 116 -5.08 -2.04 -5.21
CA LEU A 116 -3.88 -2.41 -4.48
C LEU A 116 -3.95 -3.90 -4.14
N ASN A 117 -2.98 -4.69 -4.60
CA ASN A 117 -2.89 -6.11 -4.25
C ASN A 117 -1.83 -6.30 -3.17
N VAL A 118 -2.16 -7.09 -2.15
CA VAL A 118 -1.34 -7.30 -0.95
C VAL A 118 -1.05 -8.79 -0.81
N ALA A 119 0.23 -9.15 -0.78
CA ALA A 119 0.63 -10.54 -0.63
C ALA A 119 0.26 -11.09 0.76
N ARG A 120 -0.04 -12.39 0.86
CA ARG A 120 -0.44 -13.05 2.11
C ARG A 120 0.44 -12.72 3.32
N TYR A 121 1.74 -12.57 3.14
CA TYR A 121 2.68 -12.31 4.25
C TYR A 121 2.57 -10.89 4.85
N TRP A 122 1.83 -9.97 4.22
CA TRP A 122 1.46 -8.63 4.75
C TRP A 122 0.01 -8.59 5.28
N ARG A 123 -0.69 -9.72 5.34
CA ARG A 123 -2.09 -9.73 5.77
C ARG A 123 -2.30 -9.23 7.21
N PRO A 124 -1.48 -9.61 8.21
CA PRO A 124 -1.66 -9.08 9.56
C PRO A 124 -1.61 -7.54 9.61
N GLU A 125 -0.70 -6.93 8.85
CA GLU A 125 -0.57 -5.48 8.76
C GLU A 125 -1.69 -4.86 7.93
N LEU A 126 -2.19 -5.55 6.90
CA LEU A 126 -3.38 -5.10 6.19
C LEU A 126 -4.58 -5.01 7.13
N ASP A 127 -4.73 -5.98 8.01
CA ASP A 127 -5.85 -6.02 8.95
C ASP A 127 -5.77 -4.88 9.96
N GLN A 128 -4.57 -4.64 10.51
CA GLN A 128 -4.29 -3.46 11.35
C GLN A 128 -4.48 -2.16 10.57
N TRP A 129 -4.02 -2.11 9.32
CA TRP A 129 -4.07 -0.92 8.48
C TRP A 129 -5.52 -0.52 8.18
N VAL A 130 -6.38 -1.48 7.81
CA VAL A 130 -7.79 -1.18 7.52
C VAL A 130 -8.54 -0.78 8.78
N ALA A 131 -8.29 -1.47 9.90
CA ALA A 131 -8.90 -1.11 11.18
C ALA A 131 -8.48 0.31 11.61
N ALA A 132 -7.21 0.68 11.45
CA ALA A 132 -6.74 2.02 11.73
C ALA A 132 -7.32 3.05 10.74
N ALA A 133 -7.30 2.78 9.44
CA ALA A 133 -7.73 3.74 8.43
C ALA A 133 -9.25 3.99 8.42
N THR A 134 -10.06 2.95 8.69
CA THR A 134 -11.53 3.03 8.56
C THR A 134 -12.27 2.94 9.91
N GLY A 135 -11.57 2.63 11.00
CA GLY A 135 -12.19 2.32 12.29
C GLY A 135 -12.95 1.00 12.32
N THR A 136 -12.99 0.26 11.21
CA THR A 136 -13.77 -0.98 11.07
C THR A 136 -12.83 -2.17 10.80
N PRO A 137 -12.95 -3.29 11.53
CA PRO A 137 -12.17 -4.49 11.25
C PRO A 137 -12.50 -5.07 9.88
N VAL A 138 -11.50 -5.66 9.20
CA VAL A 138 -11.74 -6.43 7.98
C VAL A 138 -12.53 -7.69 8.34
N ALA A 139 -13.72 -7.85 7.76
CA ALA A 139 -14.52 -9.05 7.92
C ALA A 139 -13.71 -10.30 7.55
N ALA A 140 -13.76 -11.32 8.40
CA ALA A 140 -13.16 -12.61 8.10
C ALA A 140 -14.00 -13.27 6.98
N SER A 141 -13.39 -13.41 5.81
CA SER A 141 -13.92 -14.15 4.66
C SER A 141 -13.11 -15.41 4.42
#